data_AF-A0A7X8KCJ0-F1
#
_entry.id   AF-A0A7X8KCJ0-F1
#
_cell.length_a   1.000
_cell.length_b   1.000
_cell.length_c   1.000
_cell.angle_alpha   90.00
_cell.angle_beta   90.00
_cell.angle_gamma   90.00
#
_symmetry.space_group_name_H-M   'P 1'
#
loop_
_entity.id
_entity.type
_entity.pdbx_description
1 polymer ?
#
loop_
_entity_poly.entity_id
_entity_poly.type
_entity_poly.pdbx_seq_one_letter_code
_entity_poly.pdbx_strand_id
1 'polypeptide(L)'
;MDINSYRDIAPYRGQDVLDAVKRVKAHEKAIAQFIAMLDPPRTNDERLALQESVKHIVSLLDHVTTYEEFQRTITAGFFLPKIVEKSVTAFTHSGAEKLANDQAYLYVSNHRDIILDCALIDLALAQADQMLMEMAIGDNLLTNQFVTDLFKLNGGIVVKRTLPLREKYLESLRLSAYFVESISERNQSIWVAQKSGRSKDGIDETNPAIIKMLHLSQKRKGVSFSEVIKLS
;
A
#
# COMPACT_ATOMS: atom_id res chain seq x y z
N MET A 1 0.17 -13.97 16.71
CA MET A 1 -0.83 -12.93 16.36
C MET A 1 -2.16 -13.53 15.91
N ASP A 2 -3.31 -13.04 16.41
CA ASP A 2 -4.63 -13.30 15.78
C ASP A 2 -4.89 -12.21 14.73
N ILE A 3 -4.59 -12.47 13.47
CA ILE A 3 -4.73 -11.47 12.39
C ILE A 3 -6.17 -10.98 12.23
N ASN A 4 -7.17 -11.78 12.64
CA ASN A 4 -8.58 -11.40 12.57
C ASN A 4 -8.88 -10.24 13.52
N SER A 5 -8.12 -10.10 14.61
CA SER A 5 -8.22 -8.95 15.51
C SER A 5 -7.74 -7.65 14.86
N TYR A 6 -7.31 -7.64 13.60
CA TYR A 6 -6.90 -6.47 12.83
C TYR A 6 -7.66 -6.31 11.51
N ARG A 7 -8.67 -7.15 11.22
CA ARG A 7 -9.33 -7.24 9.91
C ARG A 7 -9.84 -5.89 9.35
N ASP A 8 -10.33 -5.00 10.21
CA ASP A 8 -10.78 -3.66 9.84
C ASP A 8 -9.63 -2.72 9.40
N ILE A 9 -8.42 -2.87 9.95
CA ILE A 9 -7.27 -2.05 9.58
C ILE A 9 -6.34 -2.72 8.57
N ALA A 10 -6.14 -4.03 8.66
CA ALA A 10 -5.19 -4.77 7.84
C ALA A 10 -5.65 -4.95 6.38
N PRO A 11 -4.73 -5.24 5.44
CA PRO A 11 -5.08 -5.61 4.06
C PRO A 11 -6.03 -6.80 4.01
N TYR A 12 -6.76 -6.94 2.90
CA TYR A 12 -7.63 -8.10 2.70
C TYR A 12 -6.82 -9.39 2.63
N ARG A 13 -7.37 -10.48 3.18
CA ARG A 13 -6.77 -11.81 3.14
C ARG A 13 -7.85 -12.88 2.95
N GLY A 14 -7.47 -14.02 2.37
CA GLY A 14 -8.38 -15.13 2.15
C GLY A 14 -9.63 -14.71 1.39
N GLN A 15 -10.81 -15.03 1.93
CA GLN A 15 -12.09 -14.75 1.27
C GLN A 15 -12.32 -13.26 1.00
N ASP A 16 -11.78 -12.35 1.83
CA ASP A 16 -11.94 -10.91 1.63
C ASP A 16 -11.30 -10.44 0.32
N VAL A 17 -10.20 -11.07 -0.11
CA VAL A 17 -9.54 -10.79 -1.40
C VAL A 17 -10.46 -11.21 -2.55
N LEU A 18 -10.97 -12.44 -2.51
CA LEU A 18 -11.82 -13.00 -3.56
C LEU A 18 -13.11 -12.17 -3.73
N ASP A 19 -13.73 -11.79 -2.61
CA ASP A 19 -14.93 -10.97 -2.61
C ASP A 19 -14.66 -9.57 -3.16
N ALA A 20 -13.52 -8.97 -2.80
CA ALA A 20 -13.10 -7.66 -3.29
C ALA A 20 -12.77 -7.70 -4.79
N VAL A 21 -12.05 -8.72 -5.26
CA VAL A 21 -11.77 -8.94 -6.69
C VAL A 21 -13.08 -9.04 -7.47
N LYS A 22 -14.06 -9.82 -6.99
CA LYS A 22 -15.38 -9.92 -7.61
C LYS A 22 -16.08 -8.55 -7.70
N ARG A 23 -16.02 -7.75 -6.63
CA ARG A 23 -16.57 -6.38 -6.64
C ARG A 23 -15.83 -5.49 -7.62
N VAL A 24 -14.49 -5.50 -7.66
CA VAL A 24 -13.69 -4.70 -8.60
C VAL A 24 -14.00 -5.08 -10.06
N LYS A 25 -14.08 -6.38 -10.37
CA LYS A 25 -14.48 -6.87 -11.70
C LYS A 25 -15.86 -6.37 -12.13
N ALA A 26 -16.82 -6.31 -11.21
CA ALA A 26 -18.16 -5.79 -11.51
C ALA A 26 -18.17 -4.29 -11.89
N HIS A 27 -17.05 -3.58 -11.68
CA HIS A 27 -16.89 -2.16 -12.02
C HIS A 27 -15.98 -1.95 -13.24
N GLU A 28 -16.16 -2.72 -14.31
CA GLU A 28 -15.37 -2.59 -15.56
C GLU A 28 -15.34 -1.16 -16.12
N LYS A 29 -16.44 -0.40 -15.97
CA LYS A 29 -16.49 1.01 -16.36
C LYS A 29 -15.47 1.87 -15.61
N ALA A 30 -15.25 1.61 -14.33
CA ALA A 30 -14.26 2.33 -13.53
C ALA A 30 -12.83 1.96 -13.95
N ILE A 31 -12.59 0.69 -14.27
CA ILE A 31 -11.31 0.23 -14.85
C ILE A 31 -11.04 0.96 -16.18
N ALA A 32 -12.03 0.98 -17.08
CA ALA A 32 -11.94 1.68 -18.36
C ALA A 32 -11.64 3.18 -18.18
N GLN A 33 -12.33 3.84 -17.25
CA GLN A 33 -12.10 5.25 -16.92
C GLN A 33 -10.67 5.50 -16.41
N PHE A 34 -10.15 4.62 -15.56
CA PHE A 34 -8.80 4.76 -15.03
C PHE A 34 -7.74 4.58 -16.12
N ILE A 35 -7.88 3.58 -17.00
CA ILE A 35 -6.98 3.41 -18.16
C ILE A 35 -7.07 4.64 -19.09
N ALA A 36 -8.28 5.09 -19.40
CA ALA A 36 -8.50 6.24 -20.27
C ALA A 36 -7.99 7.57 -19.67
N MET A 37 -7.86 7.66 -18.34
CA MET A 37 -7.23 8.81 -17.69
C MET A 37 -5.72 8.85 -17.95
N LEU A 38 -5.07 7.69 -18.02
CA LEU A 38 -3.64 7.57 -18.32
C LEU A 38 -3.33 7.73 -19.81
N ASP A 39 -4.21 7.18 -20.67
CA ASP A 39 -4.06 7.24 -22.13
C ASP A 39 -5.44 7.45 -22.80
N PRO A 40 -5.89 8.71 -22.97
CA PRO A 40 -7.22 9.00 -23.49
C PRO A 40 -7.36 8.59 -24.97
N PRO A 41 -8.32 7.71 -25.33
CA PRO A 41 -8.48 7.28 -26.72
C PRO A 41 -9.09 8.39 -27.58
N ARG A 42 -8.46 8.66 -28.73
CA ARG A 42 -8.82 9.71 -29.69
C ARG A 42 -9.40 9.16 -30.99
N THR A 43 -9.09 7.90 -31.32
CA THR A 43 -9.55 7.20 -32.53
C THR A 43 -10.44 6.00 -32.19
N ASN A 44 -11.11 5.42 -33.20
CA ASN A 44 -11.90 4.20 -33.00
C ASN A 44 -11.01 2.99 -32.65
N ASP A 45 -9.83 2.88 -33.26
CA ASP A 45 -8.89 1.80 -32.99
C ASP A 45 -8.37 1.88 -31.55
N GLU A 46 -8.08 3.07 -31.04
CA GLU A 46 -7.69 3.27 -29.63
C GLU A 46 -8.84 2.94 -28.66
N ARG A 47 -10.10 3.18 -29.05
CA ARG A 47 -11.27 2.76 -28.24
C ARG A 47 -11.41 1.24 -28.19
N LEU A 48 -11.14 0.55 -29.30
CA LEU A 48 -11.10 -0.91 -29.32
C LEU A 48 -9.94 -1.43 -28.47
N ALA A 49 -8.74 -0.85 -28.58
CA ALA A 49 -7.59 -1.20 -27.75
C ALA A 49 -7.84 -0.98 -26.25
N LEU A 50 -8.58 0.07 -25.88
CA LEU A 50 -9.03 0.29 -24.51
C LEU A 50 -9.95 -0.85 -24.03
N GLN A 51 -10.93 -1.26 -24.83
CA GLN A 51 -11.82 -2.35 -24.49
C GLN A 51 -11.07 -3.67 -24.30
N GLU A 52 -10.11 -3.98 -25.18
CA GLU A 52 -9.26 -5.16 -25.03
C GLU A 52 -8.35 -5.06 -23.79
N SER A 53 -7.82 -3.87 -23.47
CA SER A 53 -7.06 -3.65 -22.23
C SER A 53 -7.91 -3.89 -20.98
N VAL A 54 -9.17 -3.45 -20.98
CA VAL A 54 -10.11 -3.71 -19.88
C VAL A 54 -10.36 -5.22 -19.72
N LYS A 55 -10.67 -5.92 -20.81
CA LYS A 55 -10.85 -7.39 -20.79
C LYS A 55 -9.60 -8.10 -20.28
N HIS A 56 -8.42 -7.66 -20.70
CA HIS A 56 -7.15 -8.22 -20.24
C HIS A 56 -6.98 -8.05 -18.73
N ILE A 57 -7.21 -6.85 -18.17
CA ILE A 57 -7.14 -6.62 -16.72
C ILE A 57 -8.17 -7.46 -15.97
N VAL A 58 -9.40 -7.55 -16.48
CA VAL A 58 -10.47 -8.38 -15.88
C VAL A 58 -10.05 -9.85 -15.85
N SER A 59 -9.37 -10.33 -16.90
CA SER A 59 -8.81 -11.68 -16.94
C SER A 59 -7.62 -11.87 -16.00
N LEU A 60 -6.77 -10.86 -15.81
CA LEU A 60 -5.69 -10.94 -14.82
C LEU A 60 -6.25 -11.02 -13.40
N LEU A 61 -7.32 -10.28 -13.11
CA LEU A 61 -8.02 -10.30 -11.83
C LEU A 61 -8.60 -11.69 -11.49
N ASP A 62 -8.91 -12.53 -12.48
CA ASP A 62 -9.38 -13.91 -12.23
C ASP A 62 -8.33 -14.81 -11.57
N HIS A 63 -7.06 -14.45 -11.68
CA HIS A 63 -5.95 -15.19 -11.08
C HIS A 63 -5.47 -14.61 -9.75
N VAL A 64 -6.08 -13.51 -9.28
CA VAL A 64 -5.71 -12.86 -8.03
C VAL A 64 -6.43 -13.51 -6.86
N THR A 65 -5.67 -14.16 -5.99
CA THR A 65 -6.13 -14.81 -4.76
C THR A 65 -5.54 -14.18 -3.49
N THR A 66 -4.44 -13.44 -3.61
CA THR A 66 -3.84 -12.66 -2.52
C THR A 66 -3.66 -11.18 -2.87
N TYR A 67 -3.44 -10.33 -1.86
CA TYR A 67 -3.19 -8.90 -2.12
C TYR A 67 -1.81 -8.69 -2.77
N GLU A 68 -0.83 -9.55 -2.48
CA GLU A 68 0.50 -9.52 -3.10
C GLU A 68 0.42 -9.83 -4.60
N GLU A 69 -0.42 -10.80 -4.98
CA GLU A 69 -0.70 -11.10 -6.39
C GLU A 69 -1.37 -9.92 -7.09
N PHE A 70 -2.29 -9.21 -6.42
CA PHE A 70 -2.88 -7.99 -6.93
C PHE A 70 -1.81 -6.90 -7.14
N GLN A 71 -0.97 -6.65 -6.13
CA GLN A 71 0.11 -5.67 -6.21
C GLN A 71 1.06 -5.98 -7.38
N ARG A 72 1.53 -7.23 -7.52
CA ARG A 72 2.47 -7.61 -8.57
C ARG A 72 1.84 -7.60 -9.96
N THR A 73 0.62 -8.10 -10.11
CA THR A 73 0.01 -8.32 -11.43
C THR A 73 -0.68 -7.06 -11.95
N ILE A 74 -1.46 -6.40 -11.09
CA ILE A 74 -2.33 -5.29 -11.49
C ILE A 74 -1.59 -3.96 -11.30
N THR A 75 -1.12 -3.69 -10.08
CA THR A 75 -0.51 -2.40 -9.75
C THR A 75 0.86 -2.23 -10.41
N ALA A 76 1.84 -3.06 -10.03
CA ALA A 76 3.22 -3.01 -10.52
C ALA A 76 3.39 -3.59 -11.92
N GLY A 77 2.60 -4.60 -12.30
CA GLY A 77 2.72 -5.27 -13.59
C GLY A 77 2.05 -4.53 -14.75
N PHE A 78 0.98 -3.77 -14.49
CA PHE A 78 0.20 -3.13 -15.55
C PHE A 78 0.11 -1.61 -15.41
N PHE A 79 -0.36 -1.10 -14.27
CA PHE A 79 -0.65 0.33 -14.15
C PHE A 79 0.59 1.20 -14.00
N LEU A 80 1.51 0.81 -13.11
CA LEU A 80 2.70 1.63 -12.84
C LEU A 80 3.66 1.75 -14.03
N PRO A 81 3.93 0.70 -14.83
CA PRO A 81 4.74 0.84 -16.03
C PRO A 81 4.16 1.88 -17.01
N LYS A 82 2.83 1.88 -17.19
CA LYS A 82 2.14 2.87 -18.03
C LYS A 82 2.22 4.28 -17.44
N ILE A 83 2.05 4.43 -16.12
CA ILE A 83 2.18 5.73 -15.44
C ILE A 83 3.59 6.28 -15.65
N VAL A 84 4.62 5.44 -15.44
CA VAL A 84 6.02 5.84 -15.62
C VAL A 84 6.27 6.26 -17.06
N GLU A 85 5.88 5.43 -18.03
CA GLU A 85 6.05 5.73 -19.46
C GLU A 85 5.40 7.05 -19.89
N LYS A 86 4.20 7.35 -19.37
CA LYS A 86 3.39 8.48 -19.85
C LYS A 86 3.61 9.78 -19.08
N SER A 87 4.07 9.71 -17.82
CA SER A 87 4.08 10.88 -16.91
C SER A 87 5.43 11.17 -16.25
N VAL A 88 6.43 10.31 -16.41
CA VAL A 88 7.72 10.45 -15.74
C VAL A 88 8.84 10.57 -16.77
N THR A 89 9.65 11.63 -16.68
CA THR A 89 10.82 11.84 -17.58
C THR A 89 11.89 10.76 -17.39
N ALA A 90 12.18 10.41 -16.14
CA ALA A 90 13.09 9.34 -15.78
C ALA A 90 12.72 8.80 -14.40
N PHE A 91 12.58 7.48 -14.28
CA PHE A 91 12.39 6.78 -13.02
C PHE A 91 13.66 5.99 -12.71
N THR A 92 14.29 6.25 -11.57
CA THR A 92 15.52 5.56 -11.15
C THR A 92 15.44 5.23 -9.67
N HIS A 93 16.04 4.11 -9.29
CA HIS A 93 16.17 3.68 -7.90
C HIS A 93 17.54 3.01 -7.70
N SER A 94 18.02 2.99 -6.46
CA SER A 94 19.28 2.35 -6.06
C SER A 94 19.21 1.95 -4.59
N GLY A 95 20.09 1.06 -4.13
CA GLY A 95 20.16 0.62 -2.74
C GLY A 95 19.33 -0.62 -2.43
N ALA A 96 18.48 -1.08 -3.35
CA ALA A 96 17.72 -2.32 -3.19
C ALA A 96 18.64 -3.55 -3.11
N GLU A 97 19.82 -3.49 -3.75
CA GLU A 97 20.85 -4.52 -3.67
C GLU A 97 21.46 -4.71 -2.27
N LYS A 98 21.17 -3.79 -1.34
CA LYS A 98 21.63 -3.84 0.06
C LYS A 98 20.59 -4.48 0.99
N LEU A 99 19.40 -4.79 0.47
CA LEU A 99 18.31 -5.39 1.21
C LEU A 99 18.41 -6.91 1.10
N ALA A 100 18.15 -7.61 2.21
CA ALA A 100 18.05 -9.06 2.22
C ALA A 100 16.64 -9.47 1.78
N ASN A 101 16.56 -10.40 0.81
CA ASN A 101 15.29 -10.80 0.20
C ASN A 101 14.34 -11.55 1.17
N ASP A 102 14.91 -12.14 2.23
CA ASP A 102 14.20 -12.92 3.23
C ASP A 102 13.89 -12.14 4.52
N GLN A 103 14.13 -10.82 4.51
CA GLN A 103 13.90 -9.96 5.67
C GLN A 103 12.88 -8.85 5.35
N ALA A 104 11.93 -8.67 6.26
CA ALA A 104 11.02 -7.54 6.25
C ALA A 104 11.68 -6.28 6.79
N TYR A 105 11.25 -5.14 6.25
CA TYR A 105 11.75 -3.83 6.64
C TYR A 105 10.60 -2.86 6.91
N LEU A 106 10.85 -1.89 7.78
CA LEU A 106 10.04 -0.68 7.87
C LEU A 106 10.61 0.39 6.92
N TYR A 107 9.91 0.65 5.83
CA TYR A 107 10.23 1.72 4.91
C TYR A 107 9.59 3.04 5.38
N VAL A 108 10.41 4.09 5.44
CA VAL A 108 9.97 5.43 5.80
C VAL A 108 10.42 6.40 4.73
N SER A 109 9.47 7.15 4.17
CA SER A 109 9.80 8.21 3.22
C SER A 109 8.92 9.44 3.41
N ASN A 110 9.33 10.53 2.77
CA ASN A 110 8.41 11.63 2.52
C ASN A 110 7.28 11.17 1.58
N HIS A 111 6.22 11.96 1.50
CA HIS A 111 5.21 11.78 0.46
C HIS A 111 4.69 13.12 -0.03
N ARG A 112 4.51 13.22 -1.33
CA ARG A 112 3.79 14.27 -2.04
C ARG A 112 2.48 13.72 -2.64
N ASP A 113 2.41 12.44 -2.90
CA ASP A 113 1.18 11.73 -3.26
C ASP A 113 1.23 10.35 -2.60
N ILE A 114 0.53 10.19 -1.48
CA ILE A 114 0.57 8.96 -0.69
C ILE A 114 0.25 7.71 -1.53
N ILE A 115 -0.56 7.82 -2.58
CA ILE A 115 -0.94 6.67 -3.42
C ILE A 115 0.21 6.34 -4.36
N LEU A 116 0.66 7.32 -5.14
CA LEU A 116 1.66 7.09 -6.17
C LEU A 116 3.06 6.85 -5.56
N ASP A 117 3.41 7.51 -4.47
CA ASP A 117 4.70 7.36 -3.81
C ASP A 117 4.89 5.93 -3.29
N CYS A 118 3.88 5.36 -2.61
CA CYS A 118 3.91 3.96 -2.18
C CYS A 118 4.06 3.03 -3.36
N ALA A 119 3.25 3.27 -4.39
CA ALA A 119 3.19 2.42 -5.56
C ALA A 119 4.52 2.43 -6.33
N LEU A 120 5.18 3.58 -6.47
CA LEU A 120 6.51 3.68 -7.09
C LEU A 120 7.61 3.00 -6.27
N ILE A 121 7.53 3.02 -4.94
CA ILE A 121 8.47 2.24 -4.10
C ILE A 121 8.21 0.74 -4.32
N ASP A 122 6.94 0.29 -4.32
CA ASP A 122 6.60 -1.10 -4.64
C ASP A 122 7.07 -1.50 -6.04
N LEU A 123 7.05 -0.59 -7.03
CA LEU A 123 7.61 -0.86 -8.36
C LEU A 123 9.12 -1.08 -8.31
N ALA A 124 9.86 -0.22 -7.60
CA ALA A 124 11.30 -0.37 -7.44
C ALA A 124 11.67 -1.66 -6.70
N LEU A 125 10.89 -2.05 -5.69
CA LEU A 125 11.03 -3.32 -4.97
C LEU A 125 10.72 -4.50 -5.88
N ALA A 126 9.63 -4.44 -6.67
CA ALA A 126 9.27 -5.47 -7.63
C ALA A 126 10.37 -5.68 -8.69
N GLN A 127 10.95 -4.60 -9.21
CA GLN A 127 12.04 -4.64 -10.20
C GLN A 127 13.34 -5.22 -9.62
N ALA A 128 13.51 -5.20 -8.30
CA ALA A 128 14.64 -5.77 -7.59
C ALA A 128 14.34 -7.14 -6.95
N ASP A 129 13.24 -7.79 -7.34
CA ASP A 129 12.76 -9.08 -6.79
C ASP A 129 12.61 -9.07 -5.26
N GLN A 130 12.33 -7.90 -4.68
CA GLN A 130 12.10 -7.74 -3.24
C GLN A 130 10.65 -8.03 -2.86
N MET A 131 10.44 -8.24 -1.57
CA MET A 131 9.10 -8.30 -0.96
C MET A 131 8.41 -6.94 -1.06
N LEU A 132 7.14 -6.93 -1.48
CA LEU A 132 6.32 -5.73 -1.54
C LEU A 132 5.77 -5.35 -0.16
N MET A 133 5.38 -4.09 -0.02
CA MET A 133 5.05 -3.53 1.28
C MET A 133 3.54 -3.49 1.52
N GLU A 134 3.15 -3.45 2.79
CA GLU A 134 1.85 -2.95 3.19
C GLU A 134 1.93 -1.44 3.46
N MET A 135 0.99 -0.65 2.93
CA MET A 135 1.05 0.81 2.97
C MET A 135 0.10 1.42 4.00
N ALA A 136 0.62 2.22 4.93
CA ALA A 136 -0.20 2.92 5.91
C ALA A 136 -0.93 4.13 5.31
N ILE A 137 -2.25 4.06 5.22
CA ILE A 137 -3.12 5.09 4.63
C ILE A 137 -4.17 5.60 5.61
N GLY A 138 -4.57 6.86 5.47
CA GLY A 138 -5.66 7.42 6.28
C GLY A 138 -7.04 6.93 5.83
N ASP A 139 -7.93 6.68 6.80
CA ASP A 139 -9.36 6.37 6.56
C ASP A 139 -10.09 7.41 5.70
N ASN A 140 -9.63 8.66 5.71
CA ASN A 140 -10.15 9.74 4.86
C ASN A 140 -10.02 9.49 3.35
N LEU A 141 -9.18 8.54 2.92
CA LEU A 141 -9.05 8.15 1.51
C LEU A 141 -10.13 7.14 1.09
N LEU A 142 -10.78 6.48 2.05
CA LEU A 142 -11.74 5.41 1.84
C LEU A 142 -13.15 5.96 1.61
N THR A 143 -13.33 6.64 0.47
CA THR A 143 -14.55 7.43 0.19
C THR A 143 -15.77 6.58 -0.19
N ASN A 144 -15.56 5.37 -0.70
CA ASN A 144 -16.59 4.40 -1.04
C ASN A 144 -16.00 2.98 -1.09
N GLN A 145 -16.86 1.96 -1.18
CA GLN A 145 -16.45 0.56 -1.16
C GLN A 145 -15.46 0.20 -2.27
N PHE A 146 -15.62 0.73 -3.48
CA PHE A 146 -14.71 0.45 -4.60
C PHE A 146 -13.30 0.98 -4.30
N VAL A 147 -13.20 2.20 -3.77
CA VAL A 147 -11.92 2.79 -3.35
C VAL A 147 -11.33 2.02 -2.18
N THR A 148 -12.15 1.59 -1.22
CA THR A 148 -11.72 0.72 -0.11
C THR A 148 -11.15 -0.60 -0.63
N ASP A 149 -11.81 -1.22 -1.60
CA ASP A 149 -11.35 -2.48 -2.17
C ASP A 149 -10.00 -2.32 -2.87
N LEU A 150 -9.81 -1.26 -3.66
CA LEU A 150 -8.53 -0.98 -4.30
C LEU A 150 -7.41 -0.79 -3.28
N PHE A 151 -7.61 0.01 -2.23
CA PHE A 151 -6.57 0.18 -1.22
C PHE A 151 -6.27 -1.10 -0.45
N LYS A 152 -7.29 -1.85 -0.03
CA LYS A 152 -7.12 -3.08 0.74
C LYS A 152 -6.51 -4.22 -0.08
N LEU A 153 -6.82 -4.31 -1.38
CA LEU A 153 -6.19 -5.22 -2.34
C LEU A 153 -4.75 -4.81 -2.65
N ASN A 154 -4.41 -3.54 -2.49
CA ASN A 154 -3.06 -3.02 -2.72
C ASN A 154 -2.24 -2.91 -1.41
N GLY A 155 -2.48 -3.81 -0.45
CA GLY A 155 -1.70 -3.83 0.80
C GLY A 155 -2.01 -2.69 1.79
N GLY A 156 -3.16 -2.02 1.67
CA GLY A 156 -3.51 -0.86 2.52
C GLY A 156 -3.78 -1.20 3.98
N ILE A 157 -3.00 -0.61 4.89
CA ILE A 157 -3.25 -0.56 6.33
C ILE A 157 -3.99 0.73 6.68
N VAL A 158 -5.19 0.61 7.25
CA VAL A 158 -6.06 1.75 7.53
C VAL A 158 -5.73 2.38 8.88
N VAL A 159 -5.27 3.62 8.84
CA VAL A 159 -5.06 4.49 9.98
C VAL A 159 -6.34 5.29 10.23
N LYS A 160 -7.04 4.99 11.33
CA LYS A 160 -8.25 5.71 11.72
C LYS A 160 -7.90 7.09 12.28
N ARG A 161 -8.31 8.17 11.59
CA ARG A 161 -7.92 9.55 11.92
C ARG A 161 -8.98 10.26 12.74
N THR A 162 -10.25 9.94 12.50
CA THR A 162 -11.40 10.64 13.06
C THR A 162 -12.00 9.83 14.21
N LEU A 163 -11.33 9.86 15.37
CA LEU A 163 -11.77 9.18 16.58
C LEU A 163 -11.68 10.09 17.80
N PRO A 164 -12.56 9.91 18.81
CA PRO A 164 -12.40 10.51 20.13
C PRO A 164 -11.01 10.21 20.71
N LEU A 165 -10.46 11.12 21.51
CA LEU A 165 -9.07 11.05 21.99
C LEU A 165 -8.69 9.70 22.63
N ARG A 166 -9.58 9.14 23.46
CA ARG A 166 -9.37 7.85 24.12
C ARG A 166 -9.30 6.70 23.12
N GLU A 167 -10.23 6.66 22.17
CA GLU A 167 -10.28 5.65 21.11
C GLU A 167 -9.09 5.78 20.18
N LYS A 168 -8.71 7.00 19.81
CA LYS A 168 -7.52 7.28 19.00
C LYS A 168 -6.25 6.73 19.63
N TYR A 169 -6.10 6.85 20.95
CA TYR A 169 -4.97 6.27 21.68
C TYR A 169 -4.97 4.74 21.64
N LEU A 170 -6.13 4.11 21.85
CA LEU A 170 -6.27 2.65 21.76
C LEU A 170 -5.99 2.14 20.34
N GLU A 171 -6.49 2.81 19.32
CA GLU A 171 -6.20 2.45 17.93
C GLU A 171 -4.73 2.70 17.56
N SER A 172 -4.07 3.70 18.15
CA SER A 172 -2.62 3.91 17.96
C SER A 172 -1.79 2.80 18.59
N LEU A 173 -2.20 2.29 19.75
CA LEU A 173 -1.59 1.11 20.39
C LEU A 173 -1.78 -0.14 19.52
N ARG A 174 -2.99 -0.31 18.97
CA ARG A 174 -3.34 -1.43 18.10
C ARG A 174 -2.56 -1.39 16.77
N LEU A 175 -2.45 -0.22 16.15
CA LEU A 175 -1.66 -0.01 14.93
C LEU A 175 -0.16 -0.27 15.20
N SER A 176 0.35 0.20 16.34
CA SER A 176 1.72 -0.09 16.78
C SER A 176 1.99 -1.57 16.93
N ALA A 177 1.06 -2.31 17.56
CA ALA A 177 1.18 -3.75 17.72
C ALA A 177 1.19 -4.45 16.34
N TYR A 178 0.26 -4.05 15.45
CA TYR A 178 0.22 -4.56 14.08
C TYR A 178 1.54 -4.36 13.32
N PHE A 179 2.17 -3.18 13.43
CA PHE A 179 3.43 -2.90 12.74
C PHE A 179 4.55 -3.81 13.22
N VAL A 180 4.73 -3.89 14.54
CA VAL A 180 5.78 -4.72 15.13
C VAL A 180 5.53 -6.20 14.80
N GLU A 181 4.31 -6.69 15.02
CA GLU A 181 3.95 -8.09 14.77
C GLU A 181 4.09 -8.45 13.27
N SER A 182 3.74 -7.54 12.36
CA SER A 182 3.89 -7.79 10.92
C SER A 182 5.35 -7.94 10.51
N ILE A 183 6.24 -7.08 11.02
CA ILE A 183 7.65 -7.14 10.67
C ILE A 183 8.34 -8.32 11.39
N SER A 184 8.20 -8.41 12.71
CA SER A 184 8.97 -9.36 13.53
C SER A 184 8.41 -10.78 13.57
N GLU A 185 7.10 -10.96 13.41
CA GLU A 185 6.46 -12.30 13.46
C GLU A 185 6.06 -12.81 12.08
N ARG A 186 5.57 -11.93 11.19
CA ARG A 186 5.06 -12.34 9.87
C ARG A 186 6.04 -12.13 8.73
N ASN A 187 7.18 -11.50 8.99
CA ASN A 187 8.14 -11.14 7.96
C ASN A 187 7.46 -10.39 6.81
N GLN A 188 6.66 -9.37 7.12
CA GLN A 188 5.96 -8.53 6.15
C GLN A 188 6.45 -7.09 6.25
N SER A 189 6.95 -6.58 5.13
CA SER A 189 7.42 -5.19 5.03
C SER A 189 6.25 -4.19 5.10
N ILE A 190 6.51 -3.04 5.71
CA ILE A 190 5.53 -1.95 5.85
C ILE A 190 6.14 -0.65 5.37
N TRP A 191 5.34 0.17 4.70
CA TRP A 191 5.65 1.56 4.42
C TRP A 191 4.82 2.51 5.28
N VAL A 192 5.49 3.56 5.79
CA VAL A 192 4.82 4.67 6.49
C VAL A 192 5.39 6.01 6.08
N ALA A 193 4.50 6.97 5.85
CA ALA A 193 4.85 8.36 5.66
C ALA A 193 5.56 8.96 6.88
N GLN A 194 6.67 9.67 6.66
CA GLN A 194 7.45 10.31 7.74
C GLN A 194 6.65 11.37 8.52
N LYS A 195 5.59 11.95 7.93
CA LYS A 195 4.69 12.92 8.58
C LYS A 195 3.29 12.89 7.97
N SER A 196 2.29 13.27 8.78
CA SER A 196 0.94 13.49 8.29
C SER A 196 0.88 14.75 7.41
N GLY A 197 0.28 14.63 6.22
CA GLY A 197 0.12 15.73 5.28
C GLY A 197 1.19 15.77 4.19
N ARG A 198 0.79 16.26 3.01
CA ARG A 198 1.62 16.37 1.79
C ARG A 198 2.86 17.22 2.06
N SER A 199 4.04 16.75 1.65
CA SER A 199 5.24 17.59 1.65
C SER A 199 5.04 18.78 0.71
N LYS A 200 5.08 20.00 1.26
CA LYS A 200 4.95 21.25 0.49
C LYS A 200 6.32 21.74 -0.01
N ASP A 201 7.33 21.58 0.83
CA ASP A 201 8.63 22.25 0.67
C ASP A 201 9.80 21.26 0.54
N GLY A 202 9.51 19.95 0.45
CA GLY A 202 10.56 18.92 0.39
C GLY A 202 11.36 18.74 1.68
N ILE A 203 10.93 19.37 2.79
CA ILE A 203 11.63 19.30 4.07
C ILE A 203 11.36 17.95 4.75
N ASP A 204 12.45 17.20 4.90
CA ASP A 204 12.49 15.78 5.28
C ASP A 204 12.78 15.54 6.77
N GLU A 205 11.94 16.09 7.63
CA GLU A 205 11.96 15.77 9.05
C GLU A 205 10.88 14.73 9.37
N THR A 206 11.32 13.59 9.93
CA THR A 206 10.41 12.57 10.44
C THR A 206 9.71 13.07 11.69
N ASN A 207 8.38 13.02 11.69
CA ASN A 207 7.59 13.38 12.84
C ASN A 207 7.89 12.39 13.99
N PRO A 208 8.36 12.86 15.16
CA PRO A 208 8.66 11.99 16.30
C PRO A 208 7.47 11.15 16.76
N ALA A 209 6.24 11.53 16.43
CA ALA A 209 5.04 10.74 16.70
C ALA A 209 5.04 9.39 15.98
N ILE A 210 5.59 9.30 14.76
CA ILE A 210 5.71 8.02 14.02
C ILE A 210 6.67 7.09 14.77
N ILE A 211 7.82 7.62 15.19
CA ILE A 211 8.81 6.85 15.95
C ILE A 211 8.24 6.39 17.30
N LYS A 212 7.55 7.28 18.02
CA LYS A 212 6.86 6.93 19.27
C LYS A 212 5.77 5.89 19.06
N MET A 213 5.09 5.91 17.91
CA MET A 213 4.08 4.93 17.56
C MET A 213 4.70 3.53 17.43
N LEU A 214 5.86 3.37 16.80
CA LEU A 214 6.55 2.07 16.71
C LEU A 214 6.86 1.47 18.09
N HIS A 215 7.22 2.31 19.07
CA HIS A 215 7.52 1.88 20.44
C HIS A 215 6.26 1.62 21.30
N LEU A 216 5.12 2.18 20.93
CA LEU A 216 3.97 2.35 21.83
C LEU A 216 3.43 1.02 22.38
N SER A 217 3.31 0.00 21.53
CA SER A 217 2.86 -1.34 21.92
C SER A 217 3.89 -2.08 22.79
N GLN A 218 5.17 -1.87 22.50
CA GLN A 218 6.29 -2.56 23.16
C GLN A 218 6.65 -1.95 24.51
N LYS A 219 6.38 -0.65 24.70
CA LYS A 219 6.57 0.05 25.97
C LYS A 219 5.85 -0.63 27.14
N ARG A 220 4.64 -1.16 26.91
CA ARG A 220 3.88 -1.90 27.93
C ARG A 220 4.48 -3.26 28.26
N LYS A 221 5.28 -3.83 27.36
CA LYS A 221 6.01 -5.09 27.53
C LYS A 221 7.40 -4.88 28.17
N GLY A 222 7.77 -3.64 28.51
CA GLY A 222 9.07 -3.32 29.12
C GLY A 222 10.25 -3.26 28.13
N VAL A 223 9.99 -3.39 26.83
CA VAL A 223 11.03 -3.37 25.79
C VAL A 223 11.52 -1.94 25.56
N SER A 224 12.84 -1.75 25.51
CA SER A 224 13.43 -0.44 25.24
C SER A 224 13.27 -0.04 23.77
N PHE A 225 13.36 1.26 23.50
CA PHE A 225 13.28 1.75 22.12
C PHE A 225 14.42 1.22 21.23
N SER A 226 15.62 1.08 21.79
CA SER A 226 16.77 0.53 21.04
C SER A 226 16.57 -0.93 20.64
N GLU A 227 15.84 -1.71 21.44
CA GLU A 227 15.52 -3.09 21.09
C GLU A 227 14.47 -3.14 19.97
N VAL A 228 13.47 -2.25 19.99
CA VAL A 228 12.47 -2.18 18.92
C VAL A 228 13.09 -1.87 17.56
N ILE A 229 14.05 -0.94 17.48
CA ILE A 229 14.71 -0.62 16.20
C ILE A 229 15.51 -1.81 15.65
N LYS A 230 16.01 -2.71 16.51
CA LYS A 230 16.74 -3.91 16.05
C LYS A 230 15.82 -5.03 15.55
N LEU A 231 14.52 -4.95 15.85
CA LEU A 231 13.51 -5.90 15.40
C LEU A 231 12.93 -5.54 14.02
N SER A 232 13.27 -4.36 13.50
CA SER A 232 12.66 -3.74 12.31
C SER A 232 13.67 -3.41 11.21
#